data_AF-A0AAD1CGA0-F1
#
_entry.id   AF-A0AAD1CGA0-F1
#
_cell.length_a   1.000
_cell.length_b   1.000
_cell.length_c   1.000
_cell.angle_alpha   90.00
_cell.angle_beta   90.00
_cell.angle_gamma   90.00
#
_symmetry.space_group_name_H-M   'P 1'
#
loop_
_entity.id
_entity.type
_entity.pdbx_description
1 polymer ?
#
loop_
_entity_poly.entity_id
_entity_poly.type
_entity_poly.pdbx_seq_one_letter_code
_entity_poly.pdbx_strand_id
1 'polypeptide(L)'
;MDLLRSYGVKWALDDFGTGYSGLATLQQLSFDILKIDRTFINLSSNDAISLSILDNIAQMGHKLHCSLVAEGVETKEQAQYAKKLG
;
A
#
# COMPACT_ATOMS: atom_id res chain seq x y z
N MET A 1 -9.98 17.54 -6.87
CA MET A 1 -10.26 16.13 -6.49
C MET A 1 -11.76 15.85 -6.51
N ASP A 2 -12.56 16.65 -5.81
CA ASP A 2 -13.98 16.35 -5.56
C ASP A 2 -14.85 16.28 -6.81
N LEU A 3 -14.59 17.11 -7.83
CA LEU A 3 -15.30 17.04 -9.11
C LEU A 3 -15.12 15.66 -9.77
N LEU A 4 -13.89 15.18 -9.90
CA LEU A 4 -13.60 13.86 -10.49
C LEU A 4 -14.13 12.72 -9.60
N ARG A 5 -14.05 12.86 -8.27
CA ARG A 5 -14.66 11.92 -7.33
C ARG A 5 -16.18 11.83 -7.53
N SER A 6 -16.87 12.94 -7.81
CA SER A 6 -18.31 12.94 -8.08
C SER A 6 -18.68 12.18 -9.36
N TYR A 7 -17.74 11.99 -10.28
CA TYR A 7 -17.88 11.12 -11.46
C TYR A 7 -17.49 9.66 -11.20
N GLY A 8 -17.21 9.28 -9.94
CA GLY A 8 -16.81 7.93 -9.56
C GLY A 8 -15.35 7.58 -9.84
N VAL A 9 -14.50 8.58 -10.13
CA VAL A 9 -13.06 8.36 -10.33
C VAL A 9 -12.40 8.06 -8.98
N LYS A 10 -11.76 6.90 -8.89
CA LYS A 10 -10.97 6.46 -7.74
C LYS A 10 -9.57 7.03 -7.78
N TRP A 11 -9.02 7.28 -6.59
CA TRP A 11 -7.67 7.83 -6.43
C TRP A 11 -6.76 6.83 -5.74
N ALA A 12 -5.56 6.69 -6.28
CA ALA A 12 -4.50 5.92 -5.67
C ALA A 12 -3.47 6.86 -5.03
N LEU A 13 -3.03 6.53 -3.82
CA LEU A 13 -1.84 7.10 -3.24
C LEU A 13 -0.64 6.25 -3.69
N ASP A 14 0.29 6.88 -4.39
CA ASP A 14 1.46 6.23 -4.99
C ASP A 14 2.68 6.22 -4.06
N ASP A 15 3.62 5.30 -4.34
CA ASP A 15 4.95 5.19 -3.70
C ASP A 15 4.93 5.15 -2.17
N PHE A 16 3.88 4.53 -1.58
CA PHE A 16 3.74 4.52 -0.13
C PHE A 16 4.87 3.74 0.54
N GLY A 17 5.61 4.47 1.39
CA GLY A 17 6.72 3.94 2.19
C GLY A 17 8.11 4.30 1.67
N THR A 18 8.24 5.10 0.61
CA THR A 18 9.52 5.72 0.24
C THR A 18 9.69 7.09 0.95
N GLY A 19 10.77 7.28 1.73
CA GLY A 19 11.11 8.55 2.39
C GLY A 19 10.47 8.83 3.77
N TYR A 20 10.49 10.10 4.20
CA TYR A 20 10.04 10.58 5.53
C TYR A 20 8.56 11.01 5.58
N SER A 21 7.73 10.60 4.63
CA SER A 21 6.37 11.12 4.49
C SER A 21 5.43 10.02 4.05
N GLY A 22 4.63 9.51 4.99
CA GLY A 22 3.62 8.50 4.69
C GLY A 22 2.39 8.65 5.55
N LEU A 23 2.53 8.49 6.88
CA LEU A 23 1.38 8.39 7.79
C LEU A 23 0.59 9.69 7.97
N ALA A 24 1.27 10.84 8.07
CA ALA A 24 0.59 12.13 8.20
C ALA A 24 -0.26 12.47 6.96
N THR A 25 0.22 12.09 5.78
CA THR A 25 -0.47 12.29 4.50
C THR A 25 -1.76 11.47 4.42
N LEU A 26 -1.79 10.27 5.02
CA LEU A 26 -3.00 9.43 5.06
C LEU A 26 -4.15 10.07 5.84
N GLN A 27 -3.85 10.91 6.83
CA GLN A 27 -4.88 11.59 7.61
C GLN A 27 -5.56 12.74 6.86
N GLN A 28 -4.88 13.31 5.86
CA GLN A 28 -5.32 14.52 5.17
C GLN A 28 -5.92 14.26 3.79
N LEU A 29 -5.69 13.07 3.22
CA LEU A 29 -6.15 12.73 1.88
C LEU A 29 -7.27 11.71 1.93
N SER A 30 -8.36 11.99 1.21
CA SER A 30 -9.30 10.96 0.79
C SER A 30 -8.69 10.21 -0.40
N PHE A 31 -8.44 8.91 -0.24
CA PHE A 31 -7.94 8.00 -1.29
C PHE A 31 -8.68 6.67 -1.22
N ASP A 32 -8.69 5.94 -2.34
CA ASP A 32 -9.43 4.69 -2.51
C ASP A 32 -8.49 3.49 -2.65
N ILE A 33 -7.24 3.75 -3.07
CA ILE A 33 -6.22 2.75 -3.32
C ILE A 33 -4.90 3.20 -2.68
N LEU A 34 -4.19 2.28 -2.03
CA LEU A 34 -2.84 2.50 -1.50
C LEU A 34 -1.86 1.59 -2.24
N LYS A 35 -0.89 2.18 -2.94
CA LYS A 35 0.15 1.45 -3.68
C LYS A 35 1.36 1.26 -2.77
N ILE A 36 1.69 0.01 -2.48
CA ILE A 36 2.84 -0.40 -1.68
C ILE A 36 4.03 -0.50 -2.62
N ASP A 37 5.04 0.35 -2.41
CA ASP A 37 6.21 0.39 -3.27
C ASP A 37 7.00 -0.93 -3.24
N ARG A 38 7.67 -1.21 -4.37
CA ARG A 38 8.47 -2.43 -4.59
C ARG A 38 9.57 -2.65 -3.56
N THR A 39 10.07 -1.59 -2.92
CA THR A 39 11.12 -1.71 -1.90
C THR A 39 10.67 -2.60 -0.76
N PHE A 40 9.41 -2.53 -0.33
CA PHE A 40 8.87 -3.42 0.70
C PHE A 40 8.65 -4.84 0.18
N ILE A 41 8.16 -4.98 -1.06
CA ILE A 41 7.93 -6.28 -1.69
C ILE A 41 9.24 -7.06 -1.85
N ASN A 42 10.34 -6.38 -2.21
CA ASN A 42 11.65 -6.98 -2.37
C ASN A 42 12.31 -7.41 -1.04
N LEU A 43 12.00 -6.72 0.07
CA LEU A 43 12.57 -7.04 1.40
C LEU A 43 11.85 -8.20 2.11
N SER A 44 10.65 -8.57 1.64
CA SER A 44 9.75 -9.53 2.30
C SER A 44 10.30 -10.95 2.46
N SER A 45 11.34 -11.35 1.72
CA SER A 45 11.82 -12.74 1.75
C SER A 45 12.76 -13.07 2.91
N ASN A 46 13.48 -12.10 3.50
CA ASN A 46 14.52 -12.38 4.52
C ASN A 46 14.54 -11.43 5.74
N ASP A 47 13.73 -10.38 5.78
CA ASP A 47 13.74 -9.41 6.89
C ASP A 47 12.41 -9.39 7.66
N ALA A 48 12.46 -9.84 8.92
CA ALA A 48 11.31 -9.86 9.83
C ALA A 48 10.77 -8.45 10.13
N ILE A 49 11.61 -7.42 10.11
CA ILE A 49 11.19 -6.03 10.34
C ILE A 49 10.35 -5.56 9.15
N SER A 50 10.85 -5.77 7.93
CA SER A 50 10.13 -5.41 6.70
C SER A 50 8.79 -6.11 6.58
N LEU A 51 8.71 -7.40 6.96
CA LEU A 51 7.45 -8.14 7.02
C LEU A 51 6.46 -7.54 8.03
N SER A 52 6.93 -7.22 9.24
CA SER A 52 6.08 -6.58 10.25
C SER A 52 5.57 -5.20 9.81
N ILE A 53 6.40 -4.42 9.12
CA ILE A 53 5.98 -3.13 8.56
C ILE A 53 4.90 -3.34 7.50
N LEU A 54 5.13 -4.26 6.55
CA LEU A 54 4.15 -4.60 5.51
C LEU A 54 2.79 -5.04 6.08
N ASP A 55 2.81 -5.92 7.08
CA ASP A 55 1.60 -6.37 7.76
C ASP A 55 0.85 -5.20 8.41
N ASN A 56 1.57 -4.27 9.06
CA ASN A 56 0.98 -3.08 9.66
C ASN A 56 0.39 -2.12 8.61
N ILE A 57 1.07 -1.95 7.47
CA ILE A 57 0.58 -1.13 6.35
C ILE A 57 -0.71 -1.74 5.79
N ALA A 58 -0.73 -3.06 5.59
CA ALA A 58 -1.91 -3.75 5.11
C ALA A 58 -3.10 -3.59 6.08
N GLN A 59 -2.88 -3.83 7.37
CA GLN A 59 -3.90 -3.63 8.40
C GLN A 59 -4.43 -2.19 8.44
N MET A 60 -3.56 -1.21 8.24
CA MET A 60 -3.95 0.19 8.15
C MET A 60 -4.82 0.45 6.92
N GLY A 61 -4.45 -0.07 5.74
CA GLY A 61 -5.27 0.05 4.54
C GLY A 61 -6.68 -0.52 4.72
N HIS A 62 -6.79 -1.70 5.34
CA HIS A 62 -8.07 -2.31 5.69
C HIS A 62 -8.92 -1.42 6.62
N LYS A 63 -8.30 -0.81 7.63
CA LYS A 63 -8.98 0.12 8.56
C LYS A 63 -9.39 1.43 7.90
N LEU A 64 -8.66 1.88 6.90
CA LEU A 64 -8.98 3.06 6.10
C LEU A 64 -9.97 2.76 4.96
N HIS A 65 -10.44 1.51 4.84
CA HIS A 65 -11.35 1.05 3.80
C HIS A 65 -10.83 1.31 2.37
N CYS A 66 -9.51 1.25 2.17
CA CYS A 66 -8.90 1.35 0.85
C CYS A 66 -8.50 -0.02 0.29
N SER A 67 -8.37 -0.11 -1.02
CA SER A 67 -7.77 -1.27 -1.69
C SER A 67 -6.25 -1.17 -1.65
N LEU A 68 -5.56 -2.30 -1.51
CA LEU A 68 -4.10 -2.37 -1.56
C LEU A 68 -3.63 -2.82 -2.94
N VAL A 69 -2.54 -2.23 -3.43
CA VAL A 69 -1.85 -2.67 -4.65
C VAL A 69 -0.37 -2.86 -4.32
N ALA A 70 0.16 -4.07 -4.49
CA ALA A 70 1.58 -4.35 -4.36
C ALA A 70 2.30 -4.09 -5.69
N GLU A 71 3.33 -3.25 -5.67
CA GLU A 71 4.12 -2.91 -6.86
C GLU A 71 5.42 -3.72 -6.97
N GLY A 72 5.93 -3.88 -8.19
CA GLY A 72 7.19 -4.58 -8.43
C GLY A 72 7.18 -6.06 -8.02
N VAL A 73 6.02 -6.72 -8.13
CA VAL A 73 5.91 -8.17 -7.96
C VAL A 73 6.52 -8.86 -9.19
N GLU A 74 7.69 -9.47 -9.01
CA GLU A 74 8.48 -10.12 -10.05
C GLU A 74 8.55 -11.65 -9.86
N THR A 75 8.28 -12.16 -8.65
CA THR A 75 8.32 -13.60 -8.35
C THR A 75 6.99 -14.17 -7.85
N LYS A 76 6.85 -15.51 -7.91
CA LYS A 76 5.66 -16.21 -7.40
C LYS A 76 5.53 -16.07 -5.89
N GLU A 77 6.65 -16.06 -5.18
CA GLU A 77 6.72 -15.93 -3.72
C GLU A 77 6.21 -14.56 -3.29
N GLN A 78 6.63 -13.49 -4.00
CA GLN A 78 6.14 -12.12 -3.78
C GLN A 78 4.63 -12.04 -4.04
N ALA A 79 4.14 -12.64 -5.13
CA ALA A 79 2.70 -12.66 -5.45
C ALA A 79 1.88 -13.41 -4.39
N GLN A 80 2.39 -14.54 -3.89
CA GLN A 80 1.74 -15.29 -2.81
C GLN A 80 1.72 -14.50 -1.51
N TYR A 81 2.81 -13.81 -1.19
CA TYR A 81 2.87 -12.95 0.00
C TYR A 81 1.89 -11.77 -0.12
N ALA A 82 1.88 -11.05 -1.24
CA ALA A 82 0.94 -9.97 -1.49
C ALA A 82 -0.53 -10.40 -1.34
N LYS A 83 -0.89 -11.61 -1.81
CA LYS A 83 -2.23 -12.18 -1.61
C LYS A 83 -2.58 -12.47 -0.15
N LYS A 84 -1.60 -12.73 0.72
CA LYS A 84 -1.84 -12.96 2.15
C LYS A 84 -2.14 -11.67 2.91
N LEU A 85 -1.65 -10.53 2.41
CA LEU A 85 -1.88 -9.21 3.02
C LEU A 85 -3.34 -8.74 2.90
N GLY A 86 -4.13 -9.34 2.00
CA GLY A 86 -5.56 -9.09 1.83
C GLY A 86 -5.90 -8.61 0.43
#